data_AF-A0A844XWJ8-F1
#
_entry.id   AF-A0A844XWJ8-F1
#
_cell.length_a   1.000
_cell.length_b   1.000
_cell.length_c   1.000
_cell.angle_alpha   90.00
_cell.angle_beta   90.00
_cell.angle_gamma   90.00
#
_symmetry.space_group_name_H-M   'P 1'
#
loop_
_entity.id
_entity.type
_entity.pdbx_description
1 polymer ?
#
loop_
_entity_poly.entity_id
_entity_poly.type
_entity_poly.pdbx_seq_one_letter_code
_entity_poly.pdbx_strand_id
1 'polypeptide(L)' 'MTRRNPPVRIAGPDPDQIIMPGVRPVTLGEKLQCGADMPMLPRRNQKPRDIGFWDPLRDKLDLF' A
#
# COMPACT_ATOMS: atom_id res chain seq x y z
N MET A 1 -23.25 -23.66 12.78
CA MET A 1 -23.18 -22.41 13.58
C MET A 1 -22.29 -21.42 12.87
N THR A 2 -22.87 -20.42 12.19
CA THR A 2 -22.13 -19.44 11.39
C THR A 2 -21.54 -18.38 12.32
N ARG A 3 -20.21 -18.32 12.45
CA ARG A 3 -19.54 -17.30 13.28
C ARG A 3 -19.76 -15.93 12.63
N ARG A 4 -20.59 -15.08 13.25
CA ARG A 4 -20.68 -13.67 12.88
C ARG A 4 -19.44 -12.96 13.40
N ASN A 5 -18.66 -12.35 12.50
CA ASN A 5 -17.57 -11.48 12.92
C ASN A 5 -18.15 -10.27 13.66
N PRO A 6 -17.53 -9.84 14.78
CA PRO A 6 -17.99 -8.66 15.50
C PRO A 6 -17.92 -7.41 14.61
N PRO A 7 -18.78 -6.41 14.86
CA PRO A 7 -18.78 -5.17 14.08
C PRO A 7 -17.42 -4.47 14.19
N VAL A 8 -16.85 -4.10 13.05
CA VAL A 8 -15.59 -3.35 12.97
C VAL A 8 -15.82 -1.99 13.61
N ARG A 9 -15.22 -1.77 14.79
CA ARG A 9 -15.19 -0.46 15.43
C ARG A 9 -14.11 0.38 14.74
N ILE A 10 -14.52 1.45 14.08
CA ILE A 10 -13.60 2.46 13.58
C ILE A 10 -13.01 3.13 14.81
N ALA A 11 -11.69 3.03 15.01
CA ALA A 11 -11.02 3.70 16.10
C ALA A 11 -11.26 5.22 16.00
N GLY A 12 -11.45 5.87 17.16
CA GLY A 12 -11.52 7.33 17.22
C GLY A 12 -10.23 7.97 16.71
N PRO A 13 -10.23 9.29 16.46
CA PRO A 13 -9.05 10.00 15.99
C PRO A 13 -7.86 9.72 16.91
N ASP A 14 -6.75 9.30 16.30
CA ASP A 14 -5.51 8.94 17.00
C ASP A 14 -4.89 10.22 17.57
N PRO A 15 -4.66 10.32 18.90
CA PRO A 15 -4.08 11.52 19.52
C PRO A 15 -2.67 11.83 19.00
N ASP A 16 -1.96 10.85 18.45
CA ASP A 16 -0.63 11.04 17.85
C ASP A 16 -0.70 11.52 16.39
N GLN A 17 -1.91 11.60 15.82
CA GLN A 17 -2.11 12.10 14.45
C GLN A 17 -2.04 13.63 14.45
N ILE A 18 -0.87 14.17 14.15
CA ILE A 18 -0.65 15.61 13.96
C ILE A 18 -1.48 16.07 12.74
N ILE A 19 -2.52 16.85 12.99
CA ILE A 19 -3.35 17.45 11.92
C ILE A 19 -2.67 18.75 11.45
N MET A 20 -2.02 18.71 10.30
CA MET A 20 -1.55 19.94 9.65
C MET A 20 -2.74 20.73 9.07
N PRO A 21 -2.72 22.07 9.12
CA PRO A 21 -3.76 22.90 8.50
C PRO A 21 -3.91 22.57 7.00
N GLY A 22 -5.13 22.30 6.56
CA GLY A 22 -5.44 21.93 5.16
C GLY A 22 -5.14 20.48 4.78
N VAL A 23 -4.63 19.65 5.70
CA VAL A 23 -4.35 18.23 5.45
C VAL A 23 -5.43 17.38 6.10
N ARG A 24 -6.15 16.60 5.27
CA ARG A 24 -7.14 15.64 5.76
C ARG A 24 -6.42 14.44 6.43
N PRO A 25 -6.81 14.04 7.65
CA PRO A 25 -6.30 12.83 8.28
C PRO A 25 -6.59 11.57 7.45
N VAL A 26 -5.62 10.65 7.41
CA VAL A 26 -5.82 9.34 6.77
C VAL A 26 -6.74 8.48 7.64
N THR A 27 -7.85 8.06 7.06
CA THR A 27 -8.89 7.23 7.68
C THR A 27 -8.45 5.76 7.77
N LEU A 28 -9.12 5.00 8.63
CA LEU A 28 -8.88 3.55 8.74
C LEU A 28 -9.15 2.82 7.41
N GLY A 29 -10.20 3.22 6.67
CA GLY A 29 -10.53 2.62 5.38
C GLY A 29 -9.41 2.81 4.35
N GLU A 30 -8.82 4.00 4.29
CA GLU A 30 -7.68 4.29 3.42
C GLU A 30 -6.44 3.47 3.80
N LYS A 31 -6.18 3.28 5.10
CA LYS A 31 -5.08 2.41 5.57
C LYS A 31 -5.29 0.95 5.15
N LEU A 32 -6.52 0.44 5.30
CA LEU A 32 -6.86 -0.94 4.91
C LEU A 32 -6.77 -1.16 3.40
N GLN A 33 -7.26 -0.20 2.61
CA GLN A 33 -7.16 -0.24 1.16
C GLN A 33 -5.69 -0.23 0.70
N CYS A 34 -4.87 0.66 1.26
CA CYS A 34 -3.44 0.71 1.01
C CYS A 34 -2.75 -0.64 1.32
N GLY A 35 -3.11 -1.29 2.44
CA GLY A 35 -2.63 -2.62 2.78
C GLY A 35 -3.05 -3.71 1.80
N ALA A 36 -4.29 -3.64 1.27
CA ALA A 36 -4.78 -4.57 0.26
C ALA A 36 -4.04 -4.40 -1.09
N ASP A 37 -3.69 -3.16 -1.45
CA ASP A 37 -2.99 -2.83 -2.69
C ASP A 37 -1.46 -3.05 -2.59
N MET A 38 -0.92 -3.15 -1.38
CA MET A 38 0.51 -3.27 -1.08
C MET A 38 1.26 -4.38 -1.85
N PRO A 39 0.69 -5.57 -2.14
CA PRO A 39 1.36 -6.58 -2.96
C PRO A 39 1.63 -6.14 -4.40
N MET A 40 0.80 -5.24 -4.94
CA MET A 40 0.93 -4.70 -6.29
C MET A 40 1.78 -3.42 -6.33
N LEU A 41 2.07 -2.84 -5.17
CA LEU A 41 2.88 -1.63 -5.06
C LEU A 41 4.37 -1.96 -5.06
N PRO A 42 5.21 -1.09 -5.67
CA PRO A 42 6.64 -1.26 -5.64
C PRO A 42 7.19 -1.15 -4.22
N ARG A 43 7.95 -2.16 -3.79
CA ARG A 43 8.57 -2.23 -2.45
C ARG A 43 9.75 -1.28 -2.24
N ARG A 44 10.26 -0.67 -3.32
CA ARG A 44 11.37 0.27 -3.34
C ARG A 44 11.01 1.44 -4.25
N ASN A 45 11.59 2.62 -4.00
CA ASN A 45 11.50 3.73 -4.95
C ASN A 45 12.00 3.26 -6.31
N GLN A 46 11.09 3.20 -7.28
CA GLN A 46 11.41 2.82 -8.65
C GLN A 46 12.17 3.99 -9.27
N LYS A 47 13.41 3.77 -9.68
CA LYS A 47 14.10 4.76 -10.51
C LYS A 47 13.44 4.73 -11.90
N PRO A 48 13.42 5.84 -12.67
CA PRO A 48 12.87 5.87 -14.03
C PRO A 48 13.50 4.86 -15.03
N ARG A 49 14.56 4.13 -14.64
CA ARG A 49 15.23 3.08 -15.41
C ARG A 49 15.00 1.65 -14.87
N ASP A 50 14.18 1.45 -13.84
CA ASP A 50 13.86 0.12 -13.28
C ASP A 50 12.71 -0.60 -14.04
N ILE A 51 12.49 -0.26 -15.32
CA ILE A 51 11.71 -1.10 -16.24
C ILE A 51 12.67 -2.12 -16.84
N GLY A 52 12.63 -3.36 -16.32
CA GLY A 52 13.56 -4.43 -16.72
C GLY A 52 13.67 -4.55 -18.25
N PHE A 53 14.90 -4.53 -18.76
CA PHE A 53 15.15 -4.76 -20.18
C PHE A 53 15.02 -6.26 -20.43
N TRP A 54 14.01 -6.66 -21.20
CA TRP A 54 13.89 -8.02 -21.70
C TRP A 54 14.99 -8.27 -22.74
N ASP A 55 15.89 -9.22 -22.46
CA ASP A 55 16.92 -9.65 -23.42
C ASP A 55 16.41 -10.89 -24.20
N PRO A 56 15.94 -10.72 -25.44
CA PRO A 56 15.38 -11.82 -26.23
C PRO A 56 16.45 -12.85 -26.66
N LEU A 57 17.74 -12.52 -26.59
CA LEU A 57 18.81 -13.46 -26.94
C LEU A 57 19.13 -14.42 -25.79
N ARG A 58 18.72 -14.06 -24.57
CA ARG A 58 19.03 -14.82 -23.35
C ARG A 58 17.77 -15.29 -22.61
N ASP A 59 16.59 -14.95 -23.13
CA ASP A 59 15.27 -15.30 -22.60
C ASP A 59 15.15 -14.99 -21.09
N LYS A 60 15.67 -13.83 -20.69
CA LYS A 60 15.74 -13.43 -19.28
C LYS A 60 15.42 -11.95 -19.11
N LEU A 61 14.79 -11.64 -17.98
CA LEU A 61 14.74 -10.29 -17.45
C LEU A 61 16.02 -10.05 -16.65
N ASP A 62 16.82 -9.06 -17.06
CA ASP A 62 17.89 -8.54 -16.20
C ASP A 62 17.24 -7.65 -15.13
N LEU A 63 16.95 -8.29 -14.00
CA LEU A 63 16.57 -7.67 -12.75
C LEU A 63 17.86 -7.66 -11.91
N PHE A 64 18.37 -6.47 -11.58
CA PHE A 64 19.54 -6.35 -10.70
C PHE A 64 19.33 -7.02 -9.34
#